data_AF-A0A834XNV5-F1
#
_entry.id   AF-A0A834XNV5-F1
#
_cell.length_a   1.000
_cell.length_b   1.000
_cell.length_c   1.000
_cell.angle_alpha   90.00
_cell.angle_beta   90.00
_cell.angle_gamma   90.00
#
_symmetry.space_group_name_H-M   'P 1'
#
loop_
_entity.id
_entity.type
_entity.pdbx_description
1 polymer ?
#
loop_
_entity_poly.entity_id
_entity_poly.type
_entity_poly.pdbx_seq_one_letter_code
_entity_poly.pdbx_strand_id
1 'polypeptide(L)'
;MPIQTLQWTEFLSCPVCCHEFDRKLRGPVSLGCGHTICKMCLVNSPRKQCPLDQYCVKYDFKKLPLNKALLQLIDVDNNSICQYNNNDDDEKQLIVPNNYYNDYLIANKCIEELTLYLKPYVDGVNCLLSRPMQRKLINLSGCQLIDIEGRIRAIKISKSIGERCVTELILNHQNPQEISVNLWTAVRSRGCQFLGPEMQQEILKLILLALEDGSALSRKVLVMFIVQRLELHYPQASKTSIGHVVQLLYRASCFNVIKRHNDSALMELKLIYRNYDALRRQHDGQIVEIAIEAGIRISPNQWSSLLYGDTSHKSYMQSIIDKLQTPQTFHHNINELFVAIQRTCDPTNLNFIKQQLQLLASIDENLSIKSNFLNNCYYWQETKSSLLAIKQVVQALIKYIQLNGATNNHHNHYYYLYQINNKQNIIISHKSIKRTKDLINKIETIKLQT
;
A
#
# COMPACT_ATOMS: atom_id res chain seq x y z
N MET A 1 17.74 27.69 10.95
CA MET A 1 18.14 26.74 9.87
C MET A 1 16.88 26.13 9.29
N PRO A 2 16.78 25.91 7.97
CA PRO A 2 15.68 25.13 7.42
C PRO A 2 15.73 23.72 8.02
N ILE A 3 14.61 23.27 8.57
CA ILE A 3 14.53 21.95 9.19
C ILE A 3 14.62 20.93 8.04
N GLN A 4 15.71 20.18 7.99
CA GLN A 4 15.85 19.10 7.01
C GLN A 4 14.76 18.07 7.28
N THR A 5 14.01 17.70 6.25
CA THR A 5 13.12 16.55 6.31
C THR A 5 13.98 15.30 6.46
N LEU A 6 13.97 14.70 7.65
CA LEU A 6 14.62 13.41 7.90
C LEU A 6 14.23 12.39 6.84
N GLN A 7 15.17 11.53 6.46
CA GLN A 7 14.82 10.39 5.61
C GLN A 7 13.89 9.46 6.40
N TRP A 8 12.94 8.82 5.72
CA TRP A 8 12.00 7.90 6.39
C TRP A 8 12.69 6.74 7.12
N THR A 9 13.96 6.49 6.79
CA THR A 9 14.85 5.50 7.40
C THR A 9 15.34 5.88 8.79
N GLU A 10 15.27 7.17 9.17
CA GLU A 10 15.74 7.74 10.45
C GLU A 10 14.58 7.92 11.45
N PHE A 11 13.55 7.09 11.35
CA PHE A 11 12.29 7.22 12.11
C PHE A 11 12.42 7.01 13.63
N LEU A 12 13.60 6.58 14.12
CA LEU A 12 13.94 6.47 15.55
C LEU A 12 14.68 7.70 16.08
N SER A 13 14.85 8.74 15.28
CA SER A 13 15.48 10.00 15.66
C SER A 13 14.52 11.18 15.62
N CYS A 14 14.74 12.14 16.50
CA CYS A 14 13.95 13.36 16.54
C CYS A 14 14.37 14.32 15.39
N PRO A 15 13.44 14.76 14.53
CA PRO A 15 13.74 15.67 13.40
C PRO A 15 14.17 17.08 13.81
N VAL A 16 13.97 17.47 15.07
CA VAL A 16 14.29 18.82 15.55
C VAL A 16 15.71 18.89 16.11
N CYS A 17 16.12 17.88 16.88
CA CYS A 17 17.43 17.86 17.52
C CYS A 17 18.40 16.85 16.91
N CYS A 18 17.94 16.01 15.97
CA CYS A 18 18.72 14.95 15.32
C CYS A 18 19.34 13.92 16.30
N HIS A 19 18.78 13.79 17.50
CA HIS A 19 19.17 12.75 18.46
C HIS A 19 18.17 11.60 18.43
N GLU A 20 18.65 10.40 18.69
CA GLU A 20 17.82 9.21 18.90
C GLU A 20 16.84 9.41 20.06
N PHE A 21 15.68 8.77 19.95
CA PHE A 21 14.71 8.73 21.03
C PHE A 21 15.21 7.85 22.17
N ASP A 22 14.82 8.20 23.40
CA ASP A 22 15.11 7.41 24.58
C ASP A 22 13.96 7.53 25.59
N ARG A 23 13.86 6.61 26.53
CA ARG A 23 12.74 6.56 27.47
C ARG A 23 12.80 7.62 28.59
N LYS A 24 13.97 8.17 28.87
CA LYS A 24 14.22 9.04 30.04
C LYS A 24 14.07 10.52 29.68
N LEU A 25 14.82 10.99 28.67
CA LEU A 25 14.95 12.40 28.34
C LEU A 25 14.26 12.72 27.00
N ARG A 26 14.54 11.95 25.95
CA ARG A 26 14.05 12.20 24.58
C ARG A 26 12.92 11.26 24.18
N GLY A 27 11.93 11.09 25.07
CA GLY A 27 10.76 10.25 24.80
C GLY A 27 10.03 10.66 23.52
N PRO A 28 9.73 9.75 22.58
CA PRO A 28 9.06 10.09 21.33
C PRO A 28 7.59 10.42 21.59
N VAL A 29 7.10 11.54 21.04
CA VAL A 29 5.69 11.95 21.12
C VAL A 29 5.18 12.21 19.72
N SER A 30 4.20 11.41 19.30
CA SER A 30 3.50 11.58 18.03
C SER A 30 2.50 12.73 18.11
N LEU A 31 2.40 13.53 17.05
CA LEU A 31 1.43 14.62 16.92
C LEU A 31 0.29 14.28 15.95
N GLY A 32 -0.81 15.04 16.04
CA GLY A 32 -1.95 14.93 15.13
C GLY A 32 -1.60 15.15 13.65
N CYS A 33 -0.44 15.77 13.33
CA CYS A 33 0.08 15.90 11.97
C CYS A 33 0.92 14.70 11.46
N GLY A 34 1.21 13.72 12.32
CA GLY A 34 1.94 12.49 11.97
C GLY A 34 3.45 12.57 12.21
N HIS A 35 3.94 13.77 12.55
CA HIS A 35 5.31 13.96 13.00
C HIS A 35 5.50 13.42 14.42
N THR A 36 6.64 12.78 14.66
CA THR A 36 7.07 12.33 15.99
C THR A 36 8.27 13.14 16.44
N ILE A 37 8.17 13.76 17.61
CA ILE A 37 9.18 14.69 18.14
C ILE A 37 9.46 14.32 19.59
N CYS A 38 10.70 14.49 20.04
CA CYS A 38 11.03 14.14 21.43
C CYS A 38 10.38 15.13 22.40
N LYS A 39 10.01 14.63 23.58
CA LYS A 39 9.35 15.38 24.66
C LYS A 39 10.10 16.67 25.01
N MET A 40 11.43 16.62 25.06
CA MET A 40 12.27 17.77 25.36
C MET A 40 12.13 18.89 24.31
N CYS A 41 12.16 18.55 23.01
CA CYS A 41 11.97 19.54 21.94
C CYS A 41 10.55 20.10 21.89
N LEU A 42 9.53 19.29 22.23
CA LEU A 42 8.14 19.77 22.28
C LEU A 42 7.92 20.74 23.44
N VAL A 43 8.42 20.44 24.63
CA VAL A 43 8.27 21.32 25.81
C VAL A 43 9.00 22.65 25.61
N ASN A 44 10.14 22.64 24.91
CA ASN A 44 10.89 23.85 24.58
C ASN A 44 10.32 24.61 23.36
N SER A 45 9.26 24.11 22.73
CA SER A 45 8.62 24.79 21.61
C SER A 45 7.88 26.03 22.11
N PRO A 46 8.08 27.21 21.50
CA PRO A 46 7.51 28.47 21.97
C PRO A 46 5.97 28.53 21.79
N ARG A 47 5.40 27.65 20.96
CA ARG A 47 3.97 27.59 20.66
C ARG A 47 3.48 26.15 20.77
N LYS A 48 2.17 25.98 21.05
CA LYS A 48 1.46 24.69 20.96
C LYS A 48 1.25 24.27 19.50
N GLN A 49 2.35 24.23 18.75
CA GLN A 49 2.39 23.91 17.33
C GLN A 49 3.51 22.92 17.07
N CYS A 50 3.32 22.08 16.07
CA CYS A 50 4.38 21.26 15.54
C CYS A 50 5.49 22.17 14.97
N PRO A 51 6.76 22.02 15.36
CA PRO A 51 7.86 22.83 14.84
C PRO A 51 8.17 22.58 13.35
N LEU A 52 7.65 21.50 12.75
CA LEU A 52 7.93 21.14 11.36
C LEU A 52 6.94 21.75 10.37
N ASP A 53 5.64 21.67 10.67
CA ASP A 53 4.54 22.05 9.77
C ASP A 53 3.55 23.03 10.41
N GLN A 54 3.85 23.51 11.62
CA GLN A 54 3.04 24.47 12.37
C GLN A 54 1.62 23.97 12.72
N TYR A 55 1.36 22.66 12.62
CA TYR A 55 0.09 22.07 13.00
C TYR A 55 -0.27 22.43 14.44
N CYS A 56 -1.47 23.00 14.65
CA CYS A 56 -1.94 23.41 15.96
C CYS A 56 -2.33 22.19 16.81
N VAL A 57 -1.60 21.98 17.90
CA VAL A 57 -1.83 20.83 18.78
C VAL A 57 -2.89 21.21 19.81
N LYS A 58 -4.04 20.51 19.74
CA LYS A 58 -5.21 20.81 20.57
C LYS A 58 -4.98 20.56 22.06
N TYR A 59 -4.14 19.59 22.38
CA TYR A 59 -3.87 19.15 23.75
C TYR A 59 -2.53 19.71 24.26
N ASP A 60 -2.39 19.80 25.58
CA ASP A 60 -1.09 20.09 26.19
C ASP A 60 -0.10 18.96 25.88
N PHE A 61 1.12 19.29 25.46
CA PHE A 61 2.19 18.33 25.19
C PHE A 61 2.45 17.40 26.36
N LYS A 62 2.28 17.87 27.61
CA LYS A 62 2.46 17.05 28.81
C LYS A 62 1.42 15.93 28.94
N LYS A 63 0.26 16.08 28.30
CA LYS A 63 -0.85 15.12 28.33
C LYS A 63 -0.86 14.16 27.14
N LEU A 64 0.06 14.35 26.18
CA LEU A 64 0.22 13.42 25.08
C LEU A 64 1.07 12.21 25.52
N PRO A 65 0.66 10.98 25.15
CA PRO A 65 1.38 9.77 25.52
C PRO A 65 2.69 9.68 24.75
N LEU A 66 3.69 9.05 25.38
CA LEU A 66 4.87 8.57 24.67
C LEU A 66 4.49 7.50 23.66
N ASN A 67 5.17 7.49 22.52
CA ASN A 67 5.01 6.48 21.49
C ASN A 67 5.67 5.16 21.91
N LYS A 68 4.92 4.33 22.63
CA LYS A 68 5.35 3.00 23.08
C LYS A 68 5.78 2.11 21.91
N ALA A 69 5.13 2.25 20.74
CA ALA A 69 5.42 1.45 19.55
C ALA A 69 6.82 1.70 18.98
N LEU A 70 7.35 2.93 19.09
CA LEU A 70 8.73 3.23 18.72
C LEU A 70 9.73 2.90 19.83
N LEU A 71 9.37 3.16 21.10
CA LEU A 71 10.26 2.88 22.24
C LEU A 71 10.64 1.39 22.33
N GLN A 72 9.70 0.48 22.07
CA GLN A 72 9.98 -0.96 22.05
C GLN A 72 11.00 -1.39 20.98
N LEU A 73 11.29 -0.57 19.97
CA LEU A 73 12.30 -0.87 18.96
C LEU A 73 13.72 -0.52 19.42
N ILE A 74 13.85 0.37 20.40
CA ILE A 74 15.10 0.93 20.91
C ILE A 74 15.58 0.16 22.16
N ASP A 75 14.66 -0.25 23.04
CA ASP A 75 14.95 -0.93 24.32
C ASP A 75 15.34 -2.43 24.16
N VAL A 76 16.45 -2.74 23.47
CA VAL A 76 16.94 -4.15 23.32
C VAL A 76 18.18 -4.48 24.15
N ASP A 77 18.87 -3.48 24.70
CA ASP A 77 19.93 -3.72 25.67
C ASP A 77 19.32 -3.94 27.06
N ASN A 78 18.67 -5.08 27.24
CA ASN A 78 18.81 -5.93 28.42
C ASN A 78 17.93 -7.16 28.25
N ASN A 79 18.50 -8.31 28.60
CA ASN A 79 17.87 -9.62 28.71
C ASN A 79 16.85 -9.69 29.87
N SER A 80 16.04 -8.65 29.98
CA SER A 80 14.98 -8.47 30.93
C SER A 80 13.77 -8.12 30.07
N ILE A 81 12.97 -9.15 29.77
CA ILE A 81 11.52 -8.96 29.76
C ILE A 81 11.20 -8.53 31.19
N CYS A 82 11.50 -7.27 31.52
CA CYS A 82 11.05 -6.65 32.74
C CYS A 82 9.54 -6.76 32.59
N GLN A 83 8.92 -7.49 33.50
CA GLN A 83 7.53 -7.29 33.81
C GLN A 83 7.37 -5.79 33.94
N TYR A 84 6.78 -5.20 32.90
CA TYR A 84 6.43 -3.81 32.90
C TYR A 84 5.41 -3.70 34.01
N ASN A 85 5.85 -3.26 35.18
CA ASN A 85 4.95 -2.57 36.07
C ASN A 85 4.48 -1.38 35.23
N ASN A 86 3.29 -1.55 34.64
CA ASN A 86 2.41 -0.43 34.39
C ASN A 86 2.39 0.31 35.72
N ASN A 87 3.19 1.36 35.84
CA ASN A 87 2.85 2.36 36.82
C ASN A 87 1.51 2.88 36.31
N ASP A 88 0.44 2.31 36.86
CA ASP A 88 -0.96 2.58 36.54
C ASP A 88 -1.28 4.08 36.64
N ASP A 89 -0.36 4.90 37.15
CA ASP A 89 -0.49 6.34 37.32
C ASP A 89 -0.29 7.15 36.03
N ASP A 90 0.47 6.66 35.03
CA ASP A 90 0.55 7.32 33.71
C ASP A 90 -0.67 7.02 32.82
N GLU A 91 -1.29 5.85 32.98
CA GLU A 91 -2.51 5.46 32.23
C GLU A 91 -3.79 6.13 32.76
N LYS A 92 -3.80 6.55 34.03
CA LYS A 92 -4.92 7.25 34.69
C LYS A 92 -5.08 8.73 34.27
N GLN A 93 -4.13 9.33 33.54
CA GLN A 93 -4.20 10.73 33.11
C GLN A 93 -4.49 10.94 31.61
N LEU A 94 -4.74 9.86 30.86
CA LEU A 94 -5.00 9.96 29.42
C LEU A 94 -6.31 10.70 29.14
N ILE A 95 -6.29 11.65 28.20
CA ILE A 95 -7.47 12.41 27.75
C ILE A 95 -8.27 11.57 26.75
N VAL A 96 -8.68 10.38 27.16
CA VAL A 96 -9.55 9.50 26.36
C VAL A 96 -10.87 9.34 27.11
N PRO A 97 -12.03 9.66 26.50
CA PRO A 97 -13.32 9.46 27.15
C PRO A 97 -13.52 8.00 27.58
N ASN A 98 -14.05 7.78 28.79
CA ASN A 98 -14.18 6.44 29.38
C ASN A 98 -14.88 5.41 28.48
N ASN A 99 -15.88 5.84 27.72
CA ASN A 99 -16.62 4.99 26.78
C ASN A 99 -15.79 4.51 25.58
N TYR A 100 -14.68 5.19 25.25
CA TYR A 100 -13.78 4.82 24.14
C TYR A 100 -12.41 4.33 24.60
N TYR A 101 -12.17 4.26 25.92
CA TYR A 101 -10.88 3.86 26.47
C TYR A 101 -10.46 2.45 26.00
N ASN A 102 -11.39 1.50 26.01
CA ASN A 102 -11.14 0.14 25.50
C ASN A 102 -10.80 0.13 24.00
N ASP A 103 -11.48 0.95 23.20
CA ASP A 103 -11.23 1.04 21.76
C ASP A 103 -9.83 1.61 21.48
N TYR A 104 -9.44 2.65 22.22
CA TYR A 104 -8.10 3.23 22.19
C TYR A 104 -7.02 2.21 22.57
N LEU A 105 -7.20 1.45 23.65
CA LEU A 105 -6.23 0.44 24.09
C LEU A 105 -6.02 -0.65 23.03
N ILE A 106 -7.11 -1.16 22.44
CA ILE A 106 -7.04 -2.17 21.37
C ILE A 106 -6.32 -1.61 20.14
N ALA A 107 -6.67 -0.40 19.74
CA ALA A 107 -6.07 0.29 18.60
C ALA A 107 -4.56 0.49 18.79
N ASN A 108 -4.14 1.05 19.93
CA ASN A 108 -2.71 1.23 20.25
C ASN A 108 -1.95 -0.08 20.26
N LYS A 109 -2.51 -1.12 20.88
CA LYS A 109 -1.87 -2.43 20.92
C LYS A 109 -1.67 -3.01 19.52
N CYS A 110 -2.62 -2.80 18.59
CA CYS A 110 -2.45 -3.20 17.20
C CYS A 110 -1.28 -2.47 16.52
N ILE A 111 -1.14 -1.16 16.76
CA ILE A 111 -0.01 -0.37 16.23
C ILE A 111 1.32 -0.88 16.82
N GLU A 112 1.38 -1.12 18.13
CA GLU A 112 2.56 -1.68 18.80
C GLU A 112 2.97 -3.02 18.18
N GLU A 113 2.03 -3.97 18.06
CA GLU A 113 2.31 -5.29 17.49
C GLU A 113 2.74 -5.23 16.02
N LEU A 114 2.10 -4.38 15.21
CA LEU A 114 2.47 -4.19 13.80
C LEU A 114 3.85 -3.55 13.64
N THR A 115 4.20 -2.63 14.54
CA THR A 115 5.48 -1.91 14.52
C THR A 115 6.66 -2.85 14.79
N LEU A 116 6.47 -3.94 15.53
CA LEU A 116 7.51 -4.96 15.77
C LEU A 116 8.02 -5.61 14.48
N TYR A 117 7.25 -5.62 13.39
CA TYR A 117 7.75 -6.11 12.10
C TYR A 117 8.83 -5.22 11.47
N LEU A 118 9.07 -4.02 12.00
CA LEU A 118 10.18 -3.15 11.64
C LEU A 118 11.47 -3.49 12.40
N LYS A 119 11.42 -4.34 13.43
CA LYS A 119 12.58 -4.65 14.26
C LYS A 119 13.79 -5.21 13.48
N PRO A 120 13.62 -6.15 12.52
CA PRO A 120 14.74 -6.62 11.70
C PRO A 120 15.44 -5.49 10.94
N TYR A 121 14.68 -4.48 10.48
CA TYR A 121 15.26 -3.31 9.80
C TYR A 121 16.17 -2.50 10.73
N VAL A 122 15.73 -2.30 11.97
CA VAL A 122 16.49 -1.58 13.01
C VAL A 122 17.77 -2.34 13.37
N ASP A 123 17.68 -3.66 13.45
CA ASP A 123 18.81 -4.52 13.79
C ASP A 123 19.79 -4.74 12.62
N GLY A 124 19.54 -4.10 11.46
CA GLY A 124 20.36 -4.27 10.25
C GLY A 124 20.22 -5.63 9.57
N VAL A 125 19.16 -6.38 9.89
CA VAL A 125 18.86 -7.71 9.35
C VAL A 125 17.83 -7.61 8.22
N ASN A 126 17.84 -8.60 7.31
CA ASN A 126 16.86 -8.69 6.23
C ASN A 126 15.42 -8.73 6.78
N CYS A 127 14.63 -7.72 6.43
CA CYS A 127 13.22 -7.64 6.77
C CYS A 127 12.38 -8.39 5.73
N LEU A 128 11.43 -9.20 6.19
CA LEU A 128 10.48 -9.91 5.33
C LEU A 128 9.55 -8.97 4.56
N LEU A 129 9.26 -7.81 5.13
CA LEU A 129 8.37 -6.83 4.52
C LEU A 129 9.12 -6.00 3.48
N SER A 130 8.47 -5.72 2.36
CA SER A 130 9.02 -4.85 1.33
C SER A 130 9.26 -3.42 1.86
N ARG A 131 10.19 -2.67 1.27
CA ARG A 131 10.44 -1.25 1.59
C ARG A 131 9.14 -0.40 1.57
N PRO A 132 8.24 -0.53 0.58
CA PRO A 132 6.94 0.15 0.61
C PRO A 132 6.07 -0.20 1.82
N MET A 133 6.07 -1.46 2.26
CA MET A 133 5.32 -1.89 3.44
C MET A 133 5.93 -1.32 4.73
N GLN A 134 7.25 -1.41 4.88
CA GLN A 134 7.98 -0.82 6.01
C GLN A 134 7.65 0.66 6.19
N ARG A 135 7.71 1.44 5.09
CA ARG A 135 7.40 2.87 5.11
C ARG A 135 5.95 3.15 5.57
N LYS A 136 4.99 2.32 5.15
CA LYS A 136 3.58 2.46 5.59
C LYS A 136 3.41 2.13 7.07
N LEU A 137 4.10 1.12 7.59
CA LEU A 137 4.10 0.78 9.01
C LEU A 137 4.75 1.88 9.87
N ILE A 138 5.84 2.49 9.40
CA ILE A 138 6.46 3.64 10.06
C ILE A 138 5.46 4.79 10.15
N ASN A 139 4.78 5.12 9.05
CA ASN A 139 3.75 6.17 9.06
C ASN A 139 2.60 5.83 10.01
N LEU A 140 2.20 4.56 10.10
CA LEU A 140 1.17 4.11 11.04
C LEU A 140 1.61 4.31 12.50
N SER A 141 2.87 3.97 12.82
CA SER A 141 3.44 4.13 14.15
C SER A 141 3.48 5.60 14.61
N GLY A 142 3.54 6.55 13.66
CA GLY A 142 3.50 7.99 13.92
C GLY A 142 2.10 8.56 14.17
N CYS A 143 1.03 7.77 14.16
CA CYS A 143 -0.32 8.26 14.38
C CYS A 143 -0.63 8.51 15.87
N GLN A 144 -1.00 9.74 16.23
CA GLN A 144 -1.44 10.10 17.58
C GLN A 144 -2.94 9.85 17.76
N LEU A 145 -3.33 8.70 18.33
CA LEU A 145 -4.73 8.28 18.39
C LEU A 145 -5.61 9.08 19.35
N ILE A 146 -5.05 9.88 20.27
CA ILE A 146 -5.83 10.84 21.07
C ILE A 146 -6.40 11.95 20.17
N ASP A 147 -5.65 12.34 19.14
CA ASP A 147 -6.08 13.35 18.18
C ASP A 147 -6.97 12.74 17.09
N ILE A 148 -8.04 13.47 16.73
CA ILE A 148 -8.93 13.08 15.65
C ILE A 148 -8.19 13.01 14.31
N GLU A 149 -7.25 13.92 14.07
CA GLU A 149 -6.43 13.90 12.84
C GLU A 149 -5.53 12.67 12.81
N GLY A 150 -4.99 12.26 13.96
CA GLY A 150 -4.21 11.03 14.06
C GLY A 150 -5.06 9.78 13.80
N ARG A 151 -6.31 9.74 14.28
CA ARG A 151 -7.27 8.65 13.98
C ARG A 151 -7.60 8.57 12.49
N ILE A 152 -7.96 9.70 11.86
CA ILE A 152 -8.24 9.76 10.42
C ILE A 152 -7.02 9.28 9.62
N ARG A 153 -5.81 9.71 10.00
CA ARG A 153 -4.59 9.27 9.34
C ARG A 153 -4.33 7.78 9.53
N ALA A 154 -4.57 7.23 10.72
CA ALA A 154 -4.46 5.79 10.99
C ALA A 154 -5.43 4.97 10.14
N ILE A 155 -6.70 5.39 9.99
CA ILE A 155 -7.70 4.73 9.13
C ILE A 155 -7.24 4.74 7.66
N LYS A 156 -6.82 5.90 7.14
CA LYS A 156 -6.31 6.03 5.76
C LYS A 156 -5.06 5.19 5.50
N ILE A 157 -4.12 5.18 6.45
CA ILE A 157 -2.92 4.34 6.35
C ILE A 157 -3.30 2.86 6.40
N SER A 158 -4.30 2.48 7.21
CA SER A 158 -4.79 1.10 7.28
C SER A 158 -5.34 0.62 5.93
N LYS A 159 -6.19 1.41 5.26
CA LYS A 159 -6.62 1.14 3.87
C LYS A 159 -5.42 0.91 2.95
N SER A 160 -4.46 1.82 3.01
CA SER A 160 -3.27 1.79 2.15
C SER A 160 -2.31 0.62 2.43
N ILE A 161 -2.25 0.14 3.67
CA ILE A 161 -1.54 -1.10 4.03
C ILE A 161 -2.27 -2.32 3.46
N GLY A 162 -3.60 -2.37 3.59
CA GLY A 162 -4.43 -3.44 3.04
C GLY A 162 -4.26 -3.58 1.52
N GLU A 163 -4.36 -2.46 0.78
CA GLU A 163 -4.10 -2.41 -0.67
C GLU A 163 -2.72 -2.95 -1.04
N ARG A 164 -1.71 -2.57 -0.25
CA ARG A 164 -0.34 -3.03 -0.48
C ARG A 164 -0.18 -4.52 -0.19
N CYS A 165 -0.82 -5.04 0.86
CA CYS A 165 -0.81 -6.48 1.17
C CYS A 165 -1.43 -7.28 0.03
N VAL A 166 -2.57 -6.85 -0.52
CA VAL A 166 -3.21 -7.53 -1.66
C VAL A 166 -2.28 -7.52 -2.87
N THR A 167 -1.65 -6.39 -3.16
CA THR A 167 -0.67 -6.30 -4.26
C THR A 167 0.48 -7.28 -4.08
N GLU A 168 1.06 -7.37 -2.88
CA GLU A 168 2.15 -8.29 -2.59
C GLU A 168 1.72 -9.76 -2.67
N LEU A 169 0.52 -10.10 -2.18
CA LEU A 169 -0.02 -11.44 -2.31
C LEU A 169 -0.22 -11.81 -3.79
N ILE A 170 -0.80 -10.94 -4.62
CA ILE A 170 -0.97 -11.18 -6.06
C ILE A 170 0.39 -11.43 -6.72
N LEU A 171 1.40 -10.60 -6.42
CA LEU A 171 2.74 -10.75 -6.98
C LEU A 171 3.38 -12.09 -6.62
N ASN A 172 3.15 -12.61 -5.42
CA ASN A 172 3.67 -13.93 -5.05
C ASN A 172 2.92 -15.10 -5.72
N HIS A 173 1.69 -14.89 -6.22
CA HIS A 173 0.98 -15.88 -7.04
C HIS A 173 1.34 -15.80 -8.53
N GLN A 174 2.13 -14.80 -8.95
CA GLN A 174 2.57 -14.65 -10.34
C GLN A 174 3.92 -15.33 -10.56
N ASN A 175 4.03 -16.11 -11.64
CA ASN A 175 5.32 -16.65 -12.08
C ASN A 175 6.12 -15.55 -12.82
N PRO A 176 7.27 -15.08 -12.28
CA PRO A 176 8.04 -14.00 -12.90
C PRO A 176 8.53 -14.31 -14.31
N GLN A 177 8.80 -15.58 -14.61
CA GLN A 177 9.33 -16.01 -15.91
C GLN A 177 8.28 -15.92 -17.03
N GLU A 178 6.99 -16.00 -16.69
CA GLU A 178 5.89 -16.03 -17.65
C GLU A 178 5.20 -14.68 -17.82
N ILE A 179 5.54 -13.65 -17.03
CA ILE A 179 4.87 -12.33 -17.05
C ILE A 179 4.81 -11.75 -18.47
N SER A 180 5.94 -11.74 -19.18
CA SER A 180 6.01 -11.20 -20.55
C SER A 180 5.16 -12.01 -21.53
N VAL A 181 5.23 -13.35 -21.45
CA VAL A 181 4.45 -14.25 -22.32
C VAL A 181 2.96 -14.08 -22.08
N ASN A 182 2.54 -14.00 -20.81
CA ASN A 182 1.15 -13.82 -20.40
C ASN A 182 0.63 -12.44 -20.83
N LEU A 183 1.43 -11.38 -20.68
CA LEU A 183 1.08 -10.04 -21.16
C LEU A 183 0.80 -10.06 -22.67
N TRP A 184 1.75 -10.54 -23.47
CA TRP A 184 1.58 -10.50 -24.92
C TRP A 184 0.49 -11.44 -25.42
N THR A 185 0.22 -12.52 -24.70
CA THR A 185 -0.95 -13.39 -24.96
C THR A 185 -2.26 -12.65 -24.68
N ALA A 186 -2.36 -11.89 -23.58
CA ALA A 186 -3.53 -11.07 -23.25
C ALA A 186 -3.75 -9.91 -24.24
N VAL A 187 -2.67 -9.33 -24.77
CA VAL A 187 -2.74 -8.30 -25.83
C VAL A 187 -3.25 -8.93 -27.13
N ARG A 188 -2.69 -10.07 -27.55
CA ARG A 188 -3.12 -10.78 -28.77
C ARG A 188 -4.56 -11.28 -28.70
N SER A 189 -5.03 -11.77 -27.55
CA SER A 189 -6.40 -12.25 -27.39
C SER A 189 -7.47 -11.15 -27.60
N ARG A 190 -7.07 -9.88 -27.53
CA ARG A 190 -7.92 -8.71 -27.83
C ARG A 190 -7.79 -8.21 -29.28
N GLY A 191 -7.11 -8.96 -30.15
CA GLY A 191 -6.83 -8.57 -31.54
C GLY A 191 -5.83 -7.43 -31.66
N CYS A 192 -5.00 -7.21 -30.63
CA CYS A 192 -3.99 -6.17 -30.56
C CYS A 192 -2.59 -6.76 -30.66
N GLN A 193 -1.61 -5.89 -30.96
CA GLN A 193 -0.21 -6.31 -31.04
C GLN A 193 0.72 -5.16 -30.64
N PHE A 194 1.84 -5.51 -30.02
CA PHE A 194 2.99 -4.65 -29.78
C PHE A 194 4.17 -5.28 -30.54
N LEU A 195 4.83 -4.49 -31.39
CA LEU A 195 5.84 -5.00 -32.34
C LEU A 195 7.28 -4.74 -31.90
N GLY A 196 7.48 -4.45 -30.61
CA GLY A 196 8.79 -4.09 -30.05
C GLY A 196 9.02 -2.57 -30.03
N PRO A 197 9.93 -2.05 -29.17
CA PRO A 197 10.06 -0.62 -28.92
C PRO A 197 10.26 0.24 -30.16
N GLU A 198 11.22 -0.11 -31.01
CA GLU A 198 11.61 0.68 -32.19
C GLU A 198 10.53 0.66 -33.27
N MET A 199 10.10 -0.54 -33.66
CA MET A 199 9.07 -0.71 -34.70
C MET A 199 7.73 -0.09 -34.27
N GLN A 200 7.35 -0.22 -33.01
CA GLN A 200 6.13 0.38 -32.49
C GLN A 200 6.19 1.92 -32.53
N GLN A 201 7.33 2.50 -32.16
CA GLN A 201 7.54 3.94 -32.23
C GLN A 201 7.37 4.47 -33.66
N GLU A 202 7.97 3.82 -34.65
CA GLU A 202 7.86 4.23 -36.06
C GLU A 202 6.43 4.08 -36.59
N ILE A 203 5.71 3.02 -36.22
CA ILE A 203 4.30 2.86 -36.60
C ILE A 203 3.44 4.00 -36.06
N LEU A 204 3.62 4.38 -34.79
CA LEU A 204 2.86 5.48 -34.19
C LEU A 204 3.17 6.83 -34.85
N LYS A 205 4.43 7.08 -35.24
CA LYS A 205 4.80 8.28 -36.03
C LYS A 205 4.15 8.28 -37.41
N LEU A 206 4.10 7.13 -38.10
CA LEU A 206 3.45 7.02 -39.41
C LEU A 206 1.92 7.21 -39.30
N ILE A 207 1.30 6.76 -38.22
CA ILE A 207 -0.12 7.02 -37.95
C ILE A 207 -0.37 8.52 -37.75
N LEU A 208 0.50 9.20 -37.01
CA LEU A 208 0.42 10.66 -36.86
C LEU A 208 0.60 11.38 -38.18
N LEU A 209 1.64 11.04 -38.94
CA LEU A 209 1.87 11.62 -40.27
C LEU A 209 0.65 11.51 -41.20
N ALA A 210 -0.14 10.43 -41.07
CA ALA A 210 -1.32 10.22 -41.89
C ALA A 210 -2.60 10.93 -41.39
N LEU A 211 -2.67 11.33 -40.11
CA LEU A 211 -3.92 11.74 -39.47
C LEU A 211 -3.82 13.02 -38.61
N GLU A 212 -2.62 13.59 -38.42
CA GLU A 212 -2.40 14.77 -37.55
C GLU A 212 -3.00 16.07 -38.11
N ASP A 213 -3.21 16.14 -39.42
CA ASP A 213 -3.92 17.22 -40.09
C ASP A 213 -5.45 17.13 -39.92
N GLY A 214 -5.95 16.00 -39.40
CA GLY A 214 -7.38 15.71 -39.29
C GLY A 214 -7.96 14.97 -40.49
N SER A 215 -7.11 14.41 -41.34
CA SER A 215 -7.53 13.45 -42.35
C SER A 215 -8.30 12.28 -41.74
N ALA A 216 -9.35 11.86 -42.43
CA ALA A 216 -10.18 10.72 -42.05
C ALA A 216 -9.94 9.57 -43.04
N LEU A 217 -9.28 8.51 -42.58
CA LEU A 217 -8.91 7.37 -43.43
C LEU A 217 -9.65 6.10 -43.01
N SER A 218 -10.02 5.27 -43.98
CA SER A 218 -10.50 3.92 -43.65
C SER A 218 -9.36 3.07 -43.07
N ARG A 219 -9.70 2.06 -42.26
CA ARG A 219 -8.69 1.14 -41.69
C ARG A 219 -7.80 0.50 -42.76
N LYS A 220 -8.37 0.10 -43.90
CA LYS A 220 -7.61 -0.49 -45.01
C LYS A 220 -6.59 0.49 -45.59
N VAL A 221 -7.00 1.74 -45.82
CA VAL A 221 -6.13 2.77 -46.40
C VAL A 221 -4.99 3.13 -45.43
N LEU A 222 -5.30 3.35 -44.15
CA LEU A 222 -4.29 3.64 -43.13
C LEU A 222 -3.28 2.50 -42.98
N VAL A 223 -3.74 1.25 -42.90
CA VAL A 223 -2.85 0.08 -42.79
C VAL A 223 -1.93 -0.02 -44.01
N MET A 224 -2.46 0.17 -45.22
CA MET A 224 -1.64 0.14 -46.45
C MET A 224 -0.60 1.26 -46.47
N PHE A 225 -0.98 2.49 -46.07
CA PHE A 225 -0.06 3.63 -45.98
C PHE A 225 1.15 3.33 -45.09
N ILE A 226 0.91 2.70 -43.93
CA ILE A 226 1.96 2.34 -42.97
C ILE A 226 2.83 1.21 -43.51
N VAL A 227 2.23 0.10 -43.97
CA VAL A 227 2.98 -1.08 -44.46
C VAL A 227 3.94 -0.69 -45.58
N GLN A 228 3.47 0.08 -46.56
CA GLN A 228 4.30 0.51 -47.71
C GLN A 228 5.53 1.33 -47.30
N ARG A 229 5.47 2.05 -46.17
CA ARG A 229 6.58 2.85 -45.65
C ARG A 229 7.47 2.07 -44.69
N LEU A 230 6.94 1.03 -44.05
CA LEU A 230 7.64 0.28 -43.00
C LEU A 230 8.36 -0.96 -43.52
N GLU A 231 7.83 -1.63 -44.55
CA GLU A 231 8.32 -2.91 -45.08
C GLU A 231 9.77 -2.84 -45.59
N LEU A 232 10.23 -1.66 -46.05
CA LEU A 232 11.61 -1.45 -46.48
C LEU A 232 12.64 -1.62 -45.35
N HIS A 233 12.26 -1.31 -44.12
CA HIS A 233 13.13 -1.38 -42.94
C HIS A 233 12.80 -2.57 -42.04
N TYR A 234 11.55 -3.05 -42.07
CA TYR A 234 11.05 -4.14 -41.24
C TYR A 234 10.31 -5.16 -42.11
N PRO A 235 11.00 -6.15 -42.71
CA PRO A 235 10.38 -7.13 -43.62
C PRO A 235 9.27 -7.98 -42.97
N GLN A 236 9.26 -8.08 -41.64
CA GLN A 236 8.21 -8.73 -40.86
C GLN A 236 6.90 -7.92 -40.76
N ALA A 237 6.89 -6.66 -41.23
CA ALA A 237 5.70 -5.81 -41.23
C ALA A 237 4.64 -6.35 -42.20
N SER A 238 3.50 -6.78 -41.66
CA SER A 238 2.38 -7.27 -42.47
C SER A 238 1.11 -6.47 -42.23
N LYS A 239 0.21 -6.45 -43.21
CA LYS A 239 -1.13 -5.82 -43.09
C LYS A 239 -1.87 -6.26 -41.83
N THR A 240 -1.76 -7.54 -41.48
CA THR A 240 -2.37 -8.13 -40.28
C THR A 240 -1.76 -7.53 -39.00
N SER A 241 -0.43 -7.56 -38.88
CA SER A 241 0.27 -7.05 -37.69
C SER A 241 0.05 -5.55 -37.46
N ILE A 242 0.12 -4.74 -38.52
CA ILE A 242 -0.17 -3.31 -38.46
C ILE A 242 -1.66 -3.06 -38.17
N GLY A 243 -2.54 -3.88 -38.75
CA GLY A 243 -3.96 -3.89 -38.43
C GLY A 243 -4.24 -4.09 -36.94
N HIS A 244 -3.47 -4.94 -36.25
CA HIS A 244 -3.57 -5.15 -34.80
C HIS A 244 -3.01 -3.98 -33.98
N VAL A 245 -2.00 -3.27 -34.47
CA VAL A 245 -1.54 -2.02 -33.83
C VAL A 245 -2.61 -0.94 -33.93
N VAL A 246 -3.22 -0.76 -35.10
CA VAL A 246 -4.36 0.16 -35.27
C VAL A 246 -5.55 -0.25 -34.39
N GLN A 247 -5.78 -1.56 -34.21
CA GLN A 247 -6.81 -2.07 -33.30
C GLN A 247 -6.56 -1.66 -31.85
N LEU A 248 -5.30 -1.62 -31.41
CA LEU A 248 -4.93 -1.19 -30.07
C LEU A 248 -5.30 0.28 -29.83
N LEU A 249 -5.00 1.17 -30.78
CA LEU A 249 -5.40 2.58 -30.71
C LEU A 249 -6.92 2.77 -30.79
N TYR A 250 -7.61 1.92 -31.55
CA TYR A 250 -9.06 1.90 -31.58
C TYR A 250 -9.65 1.55 -30.22
N ARG A 251 -9.14 0.50 -29.56
CA ARG A 251 -9.55 0.13 -28.19
C ARG A 251 -9.25 1.26 -27.20
N ALA A 252 -8.08 1.89 -27.35
CA ALA A 252 -7.66 3.04 -26.57
C ALA A 252 -8.50 4.31 -26.83
N SER A 253 -9.54 4.22 -27.67
CA SER A 253 -10.46 5.30 -27.98
C SER A 253 -9.77 6.52 -28.60
N CYS A 254 -8.71 6.30 -29.37
CA CYS A 254 -7.95 7.37 -30.03
C CYS A 254 -8.68 8.00 -31.22
N PHE A 255 -9.62 7.28 -31.84
CA PHE A 255 -10.28 7.71 -33.07
C PHE A 255 -11.70 8.24 -32.85
N ASN A 256 -12.08 9.23 -33.65
CA ASN A 256 -13.47 9.51 -34.01
C ASN A 256 -13.84 8.62 -35.19
N VAL A 257 -14.91 7.83 -35.06
CA VAL A 257 -15.31 6.84 -36.06
C VAL A 257 -16.54 7.35 -36.82
N ILE A 258 -16.35 7.67 -38.10
CA ILE A 258 -17.39 8.20 -38.97
C ILE A 258 -17.95 7.05 -39.80
N LYS A 259 -19.19 6.66 -39.50
CA LYS A 259 -19.91 5.62 -40.25
C LYS A 259 -20.37 6.19 -41.59
N ARG A 260 -20.22 5.41 -42.67
CA ARG A 260 -20.68 5.76 -44.02
C ARG A 260 -21.66 4.70 -44.52
N HIS A 261 -22.69 5.11 -45.26
CA HIS A 261 -23.69 4.19 -45.78
C HIS A 261 -23.08 3.31 -46.89
N ASN A 262 -23.18 1.98 -46.76
CA ASN A 262 -22.62 0.99 -47.69
C ASN A 262 -21.12 1.12 -47.99
N ASP A 263 -20.33 1.75 -47.11
CA ASP A 263 -18.88 1.89 -47.28
C ASP A 263 -18.16 1.74 -45.92
N SER A 264 -16.85 1.50 -45.96
CA SER A 264 -16.00 1.37 -44.79
C SER A 264 -16.02 2.64 -43.95
N ALA A 265 -16.13 2.48 -42.62
CA ALA A 265 -16.02 3.60 -41.69
C ALA A 265 -14.66 4.31 -41.84
N LEU A 266 -14.67 5.62 -41.66
CA LEU A 266 -13.46 6.43 -41.60
C LEU A 266 -13.06 6.63 -40.15
N MET A 267 -11.75 6.71 -39.91
CA MET A 267 -11.16 6.96 -38.62
C MET A 267 -10.35 8.25 -38.71
N GLU A 268 -10.70 9.20 -37.86
CA GLU A 268 -9.99 10.45 -37.68
C GLU A 268 -9.35 10.45 -36.29
N LEU A 269 -8.10 10.90 -36.17
CA LEU A 269 -7.45 10.98 -34.87
C LEU A 269 -8.03 12.15 -34.07
N LYS A 270 -8.48 11.87 -32.83
CA LYS A 270 -8.98 12.93 -31.93
C LYS A 270 -7.90 13.97 -31.72
N LEU A 271 -8.30 15.25 -31.68
CA LEU A 271 -7.40 16.40 -31.58
C LEU A 271 -6.35 16.26 -30.46
N ILE A 272 -6.76 15.78 -29.29
CA ILE A 272 -5.87 15.59 -28.12
C ILE A 272 -4.73 14.58 -28.34
N TYR A 273 -4.85 13.71 -29.35
CA TYR A 273 -3.86 12.68 -29.68
C TYR A 273 -3.07 12.99 -30.95
N ARG A 274 -3.24 14.18 -31.55
CA ARG A 274 -2.49 14.60 -32.75
C ARG A 274 -1.08 15.13 -32.41
N ASN A 275 -0.43 14.49 -31.46
CA ASN A 275 0.97 14.67 -31.11
C ASN A 275 1.51 13.33 -30.56
N TYR A 276 2.81 13.10 -30.74
CA TYR A 276 3.42 11.81 -30.39
C TYR A 276 3.26 11.45 -28.92
N ASP A 277 3.53 12.39 -28.01
CA ASP A 277 3.54 12.10 -26.59
C ASP A 277 2.15 11.71 -26.05
N ALA A 278 1.10 12.41 -26.48
CA ALA A 278 -0.26 12.08 -26.08
C ALA A 278 -0.75 10.76 -26.69
N LEU A 279 -0.48 10.52 -27.98
CA LEU A 279 -0.84 9.26 -28.64
C LEU A 279 -0.11 8.07 -28.00
N ARG A 280 1.20 8.21 -27.77
CA ARG A 280 2.03 7.19 -27.14
C ARG A 280 1.57 6.91 -25.72
N ARG A 281 1.23 7.94 -24.95
CA ARG A 281 0.69 7.79 -23.60
C ARG A 281 -0.64 7.05 -23.57
N GLN A 282 -1.52 7.32 -24.52
CA GLN A 282 -2.81 6.63 -24.63
C GLN A 282 -2.63 5.17 -25.08
N HIS A 283 -1.70 4.93 -26.01
CA HIS A 283 -1.29 3.58 -26.42
C HIS A 283 -0.76 2.76 -25.24
N ASP A 284 0.20 3.30 -24.49
CA ASP A 284 0.82 2.60 -23.37
C ASP A 284 -0.19 2.38 -22.24
N GLY A 285 -1.04 3.37 -21.96
CA GLY A 285 -2.16 3.25 -21.02
C GLY A 285 -3.06 2.06 -21.36
N GLN A 286 -3.41 1.89 -22.64
CA GLN A 286 -4.23 0.75 -23.05
C GLN A 286 -3.55 -0.60 -22.85
N ILE A 287 -2.23 -0.72 -23.06
CA ILE A 287 -1.50 -1.97 -22.78
C ILE A 287 -1.49 -2.25 -21.27
N VAL A 288 -1.32 -1.22 -20.44
CA VAL A 288 -1.37 -1.36 -18.98
C VAL A 288 -2.77 -1.80 -18.53
N GLU A 289 -3.84 -1.22 -19.08
CA GLU A 289 -5.22 -1.67 -18.81
C GLU A 289 -5.44 -3.14 -19.17
N ILE A 290 -4.95 -3.58 -20.34
CA ILE A 290 -5.05 -4.99 -20.76
C ILE A 290 -4.36 -5.92 -19.74
N ALA A 291 -3.21 -5.50 -19.22
CA ALA A 291 -2.51 -6.27 -18.18
C ALA A 291 -3.30 -6.33 -16.87
N ILE A 292 -3.88 -5.19 -16.45
CA ILE A 292 -4.74 -5.13 -15.24
C ILE A 292 -5.94 -6.05 -15.40
N GLU A 293 -6.66 -5.97 -16.52
CA GLU A 293 -7.80 -6.84 -16.82
C GLU A 293 -7.44 -8.34 -16.86
N ALA A 294 -6.21 -8.66 -17.26
CA ALA A 294 -5.69 -10.02 -17.28
C ALA A 294 -5.18 -10.50 -15.91
N GLY A 295 -5.22 -9.65 -14.87
CA GLY A 295 -4.69 -9.95 -13.55
C GLY A 295 -3.17 -10.06 -13.51
N ILE A 296 -2.48 -9.29 -14.36
CA ILE A 296 -1.03 -9.25 -14.47
C ILE A 296 -0.53 -7.96 -13.81
N ARG A 297 0.43 -8.06 -12.89
CA ARG A 297 1.00 -6.91 -12.18
C ARG A 297 2.46 -6.77 -12.58
N ILE A 298 2.77 -5.61 -13.15
CA ILE A 298 4.09 -5.31 -13.71
C ILE A 298 4.58 -4.01 -13.10
N SER A 299 5.81 -4.01 -12.60
CA SER A 299 6.41 -2.82 -12.00
C SER A 299 6.73 -1.75 -13.06
N PRO A 300 6.82 -0.46 -12.70
CA PRO A 300 7.16 0.61 -13.65
C PRO A 300 8.51 0.38 -14.37
N ASN A 301 9.49 -0.21 -13.68
CA ASN A 301 10.78 -0.59 -14.27
C ASN A 301 10.61 -1.65 -15.37
N GLN A 302 9.83 -2.70 -15.08
CA GLN A 302 9.56 -3.76 -16.05
C GLN A 302 8.76 -3.22 -17.24
N TRP A 303 7.80 -2.31 -17.01
CA TRP A 303 7.09 -1.64 -18.09
C TRP A 303 8.01 -0.82 -19.00
N SER A 304 8.94 -0.05 -18.43
CA SER A 304 9.98 0.66 -19.18
C SER A 304 10.75 -0.32 -20.08
N SER A 305 11.17 -1.45 -19.52
CA SER A 305 11.91 -2.47 -20.28
C SER A 305 11.05 -3.10 -21.38
N LEU A 306 9.79 -3.44 -21.10
CA LEU A 306 8.89 -4.10 -22.05
C LEU A 306 8.49 -3.19 -23.23
N LEU A 307 8.22 -1.90 -22.97
CA LEU A 307 7.67 -0.98 -23.97
C LEU A 307 8.72 -0.09 -24.64
N TYR A 308 9.86 0.12 -23.98
CA TYR A 308 10.91 1.04 -24.43
C TYR A 308 12.29 0.38 -24.55
N GLY A 309 12.48 -0.83 -24.02
CA GLY A 309 13.79 -1.49 -24.03
C GLY A 309 14.80 -0.87 -23.07
N ASP A 310 14.35 -0.01 -22.15
CA ASP A 310 15.22 0.75 -21.25
C ASP A 310 14.69 0.83 -19.80
N THR A 311 15.34 1.62 -18.96
CA THR A 311 14.87 1.94 -17.60
C THR A 311 14.53 3.43 -17.41
N SER A 312 14.65 4.23 -18.46
CA SER A 312 14.54 5.69 -18.40
C SER A 312 13.08 6.16 -18.26
N HIS A 313 12.11 5.35 -18.73
CA HIS A 313 10.68 5.65 -18.71
C HIS A 313 9.97 5.19 -17.43
N LYS A 314 10.69 4.82 -16.37
CA LYS A 314 10.12 4.39 -15.08
C LYS A 314 9.08 5.36 -14.52
N SER A 315 9.44 6.63 -14.40
CA SER A 315 8.56 7.67 -13.80
C SER A 315 7.34 7.93 -14.69
N TYR A 316 7.54 7.90 -16.00
CA TYR A 316 6.48 7.99 -17.00
C TYR A 316 5.47 6.84 -16.85
N MET A 317 5.93 5.58 -16.77
CA MET A 317 5.06 4.42 -16.58
C MET A 317 4.36 4.44 -15.22
N GLN A 318 5.04 4.87 -14.16
CA GLN A 318 4.42 5.09 -12.85
C GLN A 318 3.25 6.07 -12.97
N SER A 319 3.44 7.19 -13.68
CA SER A 319 2.40 8.20 -13.88
C SER A 319 1.21 7.69 -14.71
N ILE A 320 1.40 6.72 -15.60
CA ILE A 320 0.29 6.04 -16.29
C ILE A 320 -0.47 5.15 -15.30
N ILE A 321 0.24 4.30 -14.56
CA ILE A 321 -0.36 3.38 -13.57
C ILE A 321 -1.18 4.16 -12.54
N ASP A 322 -0.63 5.26 -12.00
CA ASP A 322 -1.30 6.08 -11.00
C ASP A 322 -2.59 6.72 -11.54
N LYS A 323 -2.60 7.13 -12.82
CA LYS A 323 -3.81 7.68 -13.46
C LYS A 323 -4.90 6.64 -13.72
N LEU A 324 -4.52 5.37 -13.86
CA LEU A 324 -5.47 4.26 -14.02
C LEU A 324 -6.06 3.78 -12.70
N GLN A 325 -5.52 4.23 -11.56
CA GLN A 325 -6.11 3.94 -10.26
C GLN A 325 -7.42 4.72 -10.09
N THR A 326 -8.44 4.01 -9.62
CA THR A 326 -9.76 4.51 -9.28
C THR A 326 -10.11 4.10 -7.85
N PRO A 327 -11.09 4.74 -7.18
CA PRO A 327 -11.54 4.33 -5.85
C PRO A 327 -11.99 2.86 -5.76
N GLN A 328 -12.39 2.26 -6.90
CA GLN A 328 -12.78 0.85 -6.99
C GLN A 328 -11.61 -0.12 -7.16
N THR A 329 -10.40 0.39 -7.42
CA THR A 329 -9.21 -0.43 -7.71
C THR A 329 -8.90 -1.39 -6.57
N PHE A 330 -9.09 -0.98 -5.32
CA PHE A 330 -8.87 -1.87 -4.18
C PHE A 330 -9.85 -3.07 -4.19
N HIS A 331 -11.14 -2.82 -4.40
CA HIS A 331 -12.15 -3.88 -4.52
C HIS A 331 -11.84 -4.84 -5.68
N HIS A 332 -11.42 -4.31 -6.82
CA HIS A 332 -11.01 -5.11 -7.97
C HIS A 332 -9.81 -6.01 -7.63
N ASN A 333 -8.77 -5.44 -7.01
CA ASN A 333 -7.58 -6.19 -6.59
C ASN A 333 -7.92 -7.30 -5.58
N ILE A 334 -8.87 -7.08 -4.68
CA ILE A 334 -9.33 -8.12 -3.74
C ILE A 334 -9.95 -9.29 -4.52
N ASN A 335 -10.82 -9.00 -5.49
CA ASN A 335 -11.44 -10.04 -6.31
C ASN A 335 -10.40 -10.83 -7.11
N GLU A 336 -9.44 -10.13 -7.72
CA GLU A 336 -8.32 -10.74 -8.45
C GLU A 336 -7.49 -11.68 -7.56
N LEU A 337 -7.15 -11.23 -6.35
CA LEU A 337 -6.42 -12.05 -5.38
C LEU A 337 -7.18 -13.35 -5.06
N PHE A 338 -8.49 -13.28 -4.84
CA PHE A 338 -9.27 -14.49 -4.52
C PHE A 338 -9.44 -15.43 -5.72
N VAL A 339 -9.45 -14.90 -6.95
CA VAL A 339 -9.36 -15.73 -8.16
C VAL A 339 -8.00 -16.42 -8.24
N ALA A 340 -6.90 -15.73 -7.90
CA ALA A 340 -5.56 -16.32 -7.89
C ALA A 340 -5.43 -17.41 -6.81
N ILE A 341 -5.93 -17.15 -5.59
CA ILE A 341 -5.95 -18.10 -4.47
C ILE A 341 -6.71 -19.38 -4.83
N GLN A 342 -7.86 -19.25 -5.50
CA GLN A 342 -8.66 -20.40 -5.95
C GLN A 342 -7.89 -21.28 -6.95
N ARG A 343 -7.11 -20.67 -7.85
CA ARG A 343 -6.28 -21.42 -8.82
C ARG A 343 -5.14 -22.20 -8.15
N THR A 344 -4.63 -21.72 -7.01
CA THR A 344 -3.53 -22.35 -6.28
C THR A 344 -3.97 -23.17 -5.06
N CYS A 345 -5.27 -23.44 -4.91
CA CYS A 345 -5.86 -24.25 -3.83
C CYS A 345 -5.60 -23.76 -2.38
N ASP A 346 -5.26 -22.48 -2.20
CA ASP A 346 -5.13 -21.80 -0.89
C ASP A 346 -4.38 -22.56 0.24
N PRO A 347 -3.09 -22.89 0.08
CA PRO A 347 -2.35 -23.68 1.07
C PRO A 347 -2.25 -23.02 2.47
N THR A 348 -2.49 -21.72 2.56
CA THR A 348 -2.35 -20.92 3.77
C THR A 348 -3.68 -20.44 4.36
N ASN A 349 -4.81 -20.82 3.76
CA ASN A 349 -6.16 -20.40 4.12
C ASN A 349 -6.39 -18.87 4.07
N LEU A 350 -5.83 -18.16 3.08
CA LEU A 350 -6.02 -16.72 2.88
C LEU A 350 -7.49 -16.30 2.72
N ASN A 351 -8.41 -17.24 2.46
CA ASN A 351 -9.84 -16.96 2.49
C ASN A 351 -10.33 -16.30 3.79
N PHE A 352 -9.69 -16.56 4.94
CA PHE A 352 -10.12 -15.96 6.21
C PHE A 352 -9.95 -14.43 6.27
N ILE A 353 -9.05 -13.82 5.47
CA ILE A 353 -8.82 -12.36 5.47
C ILE A 353 -9.76 -11.57 4.54
N LYS A 354 -10.66 -12.25 3.83
CA LYS A 354 -11.53 -11.61 2.82
C LYS A 354 -12.40 -10.50 3.41
N GLN A 355 -13.02 -10.75 4.56
CA GLN A 355 -13.92 -9.80 5.21
C GLN A 355 -13.15 -8.54 5.69
N GLN A 356 -11.95 -8.74 6.20
CA GLN A 356 -11.05 -7.70 6.68
C GLN A 356 -10.61 -6.80 5.52
N LEU A 357 -10.27 -7.40 4.37
CA LEU A 357 -9.95 -6.67 3.16
C LEU A 357 -11.15 -5.87 2.63
N GLN A 358 -12.35 -6.45 2.64
CA GLN A 358 -13.58 -5.76 2.23
C GLN A 358 -13.90 -4.57 3.16
N LEU A 359 -13.73 -4.74 4.47
CA LEU A 359 -13.87 -3.65 5.44
C LEU A 359 -12.91 -2.51 5.10
N LEU A 360 -11.63 -2.81 4.87
CA LEU A 360 -10.63 -1.81 4.52
C LEU A 360 -10.93 -1.12 3.18
N ALA A 361 -11.44 -1.85 2.20
CA ALA A 361 -11.79 -1.30 0.90
C ALA A 361 -13.01 -0.37 0.95
N SER A 362 -13.90 -0.57 1.92
CA SER A 362 -15.07 0.28 2.14
C SER A 362 -14.76 1.64 2.78
N ILE A 363 -13.51 1.86 3.23
CA ILE A 363 -13.07 3.13 3.83
C ILE A 363 -13.17 4.28 2.82
N ASP A 364 -13.95 5.30 3.20
CA ASP A 364 -14.18 6.51 2.42
C ASP A 364 -12.91 7.37 2.34
N GLU A 365 -12.58 7.82 1.13
CA GLU A 365 -11.41 8.66 0.86
C GLU A 365 -11.58 10.08 1.47
N ASN A 366 -12.82 10.53 1.62
CA ASN A 366 -13.19 11.87 2.07
C ASN A 366 -13.41 11.99 3.60
N LEU A 367 -12.89 11.04 4.39
CA LEU A 367 -12.97 11.03 5.86
C LEU A 367 -12.61 12.38 6.52
N SER A 368 -11.61 13.09 5.98
CA SER A 368 -11.16 14.39 6.53
C SER A 368 -12.24 15.48 6.45
N ILE A 369 -13.04 15.50 5.38
CA ILE A 369 -14.13 16.48 5.20
C ILE A 369 -15.28 16.16 6.15
N LYS A 370 -15.57 14.87 6.35
CA LYS A 370 -16.65 14.41 7.21
C LYS A 370 -16.33 14.54 8.72
N SER A 371 -15.10 14.88 9.10
CA SER A 371 -14.72 15.11 10.50
C SER A 371 -15.52 16.22 11.18
N ASN A 372 -16.01 17.18 10.40
CA ASN A 372 -16.85 18.28 10.89
C ASN A 372 -18.32 17.88 11.12
N PHE A 373 -18.76 16.72 10.60
CA PHE A 373 -20.18 16.31 10.59
C PHE A 373 -20.42 14.96 11.30
N LEU A 374 -19.43 14.06 11.30
CA LEU A 374 -19.51 12.77 11.97
C LEU A 374 -19.19 12.94 13.46
N ASN A 375 -19.97 12.28 14.32
CA ASN A 375 -19.69 12.26 15.76
C ASN A 375 -18.37 11.52 16.04
N ASN A 376 -17.61 12.02 17.02
CA ASN A 376 -16.33 11.48 17.47
C ASN A 376 -16.38 9.96 17.79
N CYS A 377 -17.56 9.44 18.17
CA CYS A 377 -17.83 8.01 18.34
C CYS A 377 -17.42 7.16 17.12
N TYR A 378 -17.78 7.61 15.92
CA TYR A 378 -17.53 6.89 14.67
C TYR A 378 -16.02 6.63 14.48
N TYR A 379 -15.20 7.66 14.68
CA TYR A 379 -13.76 7.56 14.46
C TYR A 379 -13.06 6.62 15.43
N TRP A 380 -13.52 6.50 16.67
CA TRP A 380 -12.95 5.53 17.63
C TRP A 380 -13.21 4.09 17.17
N GLN A 381 -14.45 3.78 16.82
CA GLN A 381 -14.84 2.45 16.37
C GLN A 381 -14.19 2.10 15.02
N GLU A 382 -14.21 3.03 14.06
CA GLU A 382 -13.62 2.85 12.73
C GLU A 382 -12.10 2.65 12.83
N THR A 383 -11.41 3.41 13.70
CA THR A 383 -9.98 3.24 13.97
C THR A 383 -9.68 1.86 14.52
N LYS A 384 -10.41 1.41 15.55
CA LYS A 384 -10.24 0.08 16.13
C LYS A 384 -10.46 -1.02 15.08
N SER A 385 -11.57 -0.96 14.35
CA SER A 385 -11.94 -1.95 13.33
C SER A 385 -10.90 -2.02 12.20
N SER A 386 -10.45 -0.86 11.72
CA SER A 386 -9.40 -0.76 10.69
C SER A 386 -8.08 -1.38 11.15
N LEU A 387 -7.64 -1.08 12.37
CA LEU A 387 -6.39 -1.57 12.93
C LEU A 387 -6.41 -3.07 13.22
N LEU A 388 -7.54 -3.60 13.71
CA LEU A 388 -7.74 -5.05 13.86
C LEU A 388 -7.71 -5.77 12.51
N ALA A 389 -8.36 -5.20 11.49
CA ALA A 389 -8.38 -5.75 10.15
C ALA A 389 -6.96 -5.81 9.55
N ILE A 390 -6.20 -4.70 9.56
CA ILE A 390 -4.84 -4.72 9.01
C ILE A 390 -3.89 -5.61 9.80
N LYS A 391 -4.05 -5.75 11.12
CA LYS A 391 -3.24 -6.67 11.92
C LYS A 391 -3.36 -8.10 11.38
N GLN A 392 -4.58 -8.55 11.15
CA GLN A 392 -4.84 -9.90 10.62
C GLN A 392 -4.32 -10.05 9.18
N VAL A 393 -4.52 -9.04 8.33
CA VAL A 393 -4.05 -9.05 6.93
C VAL A 393 -2.53 -9.10 6.84
N VAL A 394 -1.82 -8.28 7.61
CA VAL A 394 -0.34 -8.26 7.63
C VAL A 394 0.22 -9.57 8.19
N GLN A 395 -0.38 -10.12 9.24
CA GLN A 395 -0.01 -11.43 9.78
C GLN A 395 -0.17 -12.54 8.73
N ALA A 396 -1.26 -12.52 7.96
CA ALA A 396 -1.49 -13.47 6.88
C ALA A 396 -0.45 -13.34 5.76
N LEU A 397 -0.11 -12.11 5.35
CA LEU A 397 0.94 -11.85 4.36
C LEU A 397 2.29 -12.42 4.82
N ILE A 398 2.69 -12.14 6.06
CA ILE A 398 3.97 -12.60 6.61
C ILE A 398 4.01 -14.13 6.67
N LYS A 399 2.94 -14.77 7.17
CA LYS A 399 2.81 -16.23 7.19
C LYS A 399 2.94 -16.82 5.78
N TYR A 400 2.30 -16.18 4.80
CA TYR A 400 2.36 -16.60 3.40
C TYR A 400 3.78 -16.51 2.82
N ILE A 401 4.45 -15.36 2.99
CA ILE A 401 5.84 -15.16 2.53
C ILE A 401 6.79 -16.17 3.19
N GLN A 402 6.62 -16.47 4.47
CA GLN A 402 7.46 -17.43 5.18
C GLN A 402 7.31 -18.85 4.64
N LEU A 403 6.08 -19.29 4.38
CA LEU A 403 5.81 -20.63 3.86
C LEU A 403 6.30 -20.79 2.42
N ASN A 404 6.12 -19.77 1.59
CA ASN A 404 6.60 -19.78 0.20
C ASN A 404 8.10 -19.47 0.07
N GLY A 405 8.72 -18.84 1.07
CA GLY A 405 10.17 -18.63 1.14
C GLY A 405 10.92 -19.86 1.63
N ALA A 406 10.29 -20.67 2.50
CA ALA A 406 10.89 -21.89 3.03
C ALA A 406 11.10 -23.00 1.99
N THR A 407 10.37 -22.96 0.88
CA THR A 407 10.59 -23.85 -0.27
C THR A 407 11.84 -23.46 -1.09
N ASN A 408 12.49 -22.33 -0.80
CA ASN A 408 13.66 -21.80 -1.53
C ASN A 408 14.91 -21.46 -0.66
N ASN A 409 15.16 -22.21 0.41
CA ASN A 409 16.35 -22.22 1.30
C ASN A 409 16.46 -21.22 2.48
N HIS A 410 16.93 -21.84 3.59
CA HIS A 410 17.60 -21.41 4.83
C HIS A 410 16.82 -20.97 6.10
N HIS A 411 16.99 -21.87 7.09
CA HIS A 411 16.42 -22.10 8.42
C HIS A 411 16.58 -21.07 9.57
N ASN A 412 17.02 -19.82 9.40
CA ASN A 412 17.35 -18.99 10.58
C ASN A 412 16.27 -18.01 11.08
N HIS A 413 15.11 -17.89 10.43
CA HIS A 413 14.06 -16.96 10.85
C HIS A 413 12.96 -17.58 11.74
N TYR A 414 12.90 -18.92 11.79
CA TYR A 414 11.84 -19.66 12.49
C TYR A 414 11.89 -19.51 14.02
N TYR A 415 13.06 -19.25 14.60
CA TYR A 415 13.21 -19.24 16.06
C TYR A 415 12.66 -17.96 16.73
N TYR A 416 12.71 -16.81 16.06
CA TYR A 416 12.35 -15.52 16.68
C TYR A 416 10.84 -15.27 16.71
N LEU A 417 10.12 -15.61 15.62
CA LEU A 417 8.66 -15.41 15.55
C LEU A 417 7.85 -16.54 16.21
N TYR A 418 8.37 -17.76 16.23
CA TYR A 418 7.78 -18.86 17.01
C TYR A 418 7.78 -18.55 18.51
N GLN A 419 8.80 -17.85 19.01
CA GLN A 419 8.83 -17.36 20.39
C GLN A 419 7.80 -16.26 20.68
N ILE A 420 7.47 -15.40 19.69
CA ILE A 420 6.49 -14.32 19.86
C ILE A 420 5.06 -14.88 19.96
N ASN A 421 4.69 -15.83 19.07
CA ASN A 421 3.36 -16.47 19.10
C ASN A 421 3.17 -17.36 20.34
N ASN A 422 4.19 -18.10 20.78
CA ASN A 422 4.08 -18.90 22.01
C ASN A 422 4.06 -18.03 23.28
N LYS A 423 4.79 -16.91 23.33
CA LYS A 423 4.70 -15.97 24.46
C LYS A 423 3.30 -15.35 24.58
N GLN A 424 2.64 -14.99 23.48
CA GLN A 424 1.27 -14.46 23.55
C GLN A 424 0.25 -15.49 24.06
N ASN A 425 0.34 -16.76 23.64
CA ASN A 425 -0.55 -17.83 24.13
C ASN A 425 -0.29 -18.19 25.60
N ILE A 426 0.97 -18.20 26.05
CA ILE A 426 1.33 -18.45 27.45
C ILE A 426 0.84 -17.31 28.36
N ILE A 427 0.95 -16.05 27.93
CA ILE A 427 0.49 -14.89 28.70
C ILE A 427 -1.04 -14.87 28.86
N ILE A 428 -1.80 -15.30 27.85
CA ILE A 428 -3.27 -15.40 27.92
C ILE A 428 -3.67 -16.51 28.89
N SER A 429 -3.00 -17.68 28.85
CA SER A 429 -3.27 -18.79 29.77
C SER A 429 -2.93 -18.45 31.23
N HIS A 430 -1.80 -17.78 31.49
CA HIS A 430 -1.43 -17.37 32.84
C HIS A 430 -2.36 -16.30 33.42
N LYS A 431 -2.86 -15.36 32.60
CA LYS A 431 -3.85 -14.37 33.02
C LYS A 431 -5.22 -15.00 33.31
N SER A 432 -5.62 -16.02 32.56
CA SER A 432 -6.86 -16.75 32.86
C SER A 432 -6.71 -17.53 34.17
N ILE A 433 -5.62 -18.28 34.35
CA ILE A 433 -5.34 -19.08 35.57
C ILE A 433 -5.26 -18.18 36.82
N LYS A 434 -4.63 -17.01 36.74
CA LYS A 434 -4.55 -16.06 37.87
C LYS A 434 -5.95 -15.52 38.24
N ARG A 435 -6.77 -15.17 37.25
CA ARG A 435 -8.17 -14.77 37.49
C ARG A 435 -9.01 -15.90 38.10
N THR A 436 -8.79 -17.15 37.70
CA THR A 436 -9.50 -18.29 38.29
C THR A 436 -9.08 -18.52 39.75
N LYS A 437 -7.78 -18.41 40.07
CA LYS A 437 -7.28 -18.52 41.45
C LYS A 437 -7.79 -17.39 42.35
N ASP A 438 -7.81 -16.16 41.85
CA ASP A 438 -8.34 -15.02 42.63
C ASP A 438 -9.85 -15.13 42.87
N LEU A 439 -10.61 -15.73 41.94
CA LEU A 439 -12.04 -16.02 42.14
C LEU A 439 -12.24 -17.13 43.17
N ILE A 440 -11.46 -18.21 43.11
CA ILE A 440 -11.54 -19.33 44.05
C ILE A 440 -11.21 -18.85 45.47
N ASN A 441 -10.14 -18.07 45.64
CA ASN A 441 -9.78 -17.51 46.95
C ASN A 441 -10.88 -16.57 47.49
N LYS A 442 -11.51 -15.75 46.65
CA LYS A 442 -12.66 -14.92 47.07
C LYS A 442 -13.87 -15.76 47.50
N ILE A 443 -14.15 -16.85 46.80
CA ILE A 443 -15.26 -17.76 47.16
C ILE A 443 -14.96 -18.48 48.49
N GLU A 444 -13.73 -18.90 48.72
CA GLU A 444 -13.30 -19.52 50.00
C GLU A 444 -13.33 -18.52 51.15
N THR A 445 -12.95 -17.26 50.91
CA THR A 445 -13.01 -16.21 51.95
C THR A 445 -14.47 -15.89 52.33
N ILE A 446 -15.39 -15.92 51.36
CA ILE A 446 -16.83 -15.69 51.62
C ILE A 446 -17.44 -16.86 52.39
N LYS A 447 -17.03 -18.11 52.13
CA LYS A 447 -17.47 -19.31 52.88
C LYS A 447 -16.97 -19.38 54.31
N LEU A 448 -15.92 -18.63 54.67
CA LEU A 448 -15.40 -18.55 56.04
C LEU A 448 -16.03 -17.41 56.85
N GLN A 449 -16.88 -16.59 56.22
CA GLN A 449 -17.57 -15.45 56.86
C GLN A 449 -19.10 -15.64 56.97
N THR A 450 -19.62 -16.79 56.52
CA THR A 450 -21.00 -17.28 56.71
C THR A 450 -20.95 -18.57 57.50
#